data_AF-A0A3B6MWC4-F1
#
_entry.id   AF-A0A3B6MWC4-F1
#
_cell.length_a   1.000
_cell.length_b   1.000
_cell.length_c   1.000
_cell.angle_alpha   90.00
_cell.angle_beta   90.00
_cell.angle_gamma   90.00
#
_symmetry.space_group_name_H-M   'P 1'
#
loop_
_entity.id
_entity.type
_entity.pdbx_description
1 polymer ?
#
loop_
_entity_poly.entity_id
_entity_poly.type
_entity_poly.pdbx_seq_one_letter_code
_entity_poly.pdbx_strand_id
1 'polypeptide(L)'
;MDMEAILASSNHLIEMAGGTHPHPDALVRLRQVLGAAATRCISSPPIYAFCLKQMLANFVRNFGNDIRELDNLTARLQATRSPKGRRHDVSPTAQLAGLHGNDLFRALMALHLPMTAPVELCLEAALAAQRLITHDHLDLFIHLCEDARAVDEFNSMVFMDHIKTLEKFVQEHIDLADAAATSRATTREAK
;
A
#
# COMPACT_ATOMS: atom_id res chain seq x y z
N MET A 1 23.23 16.59 -14.84
CA MET A 1 21.82 16.36 -15.19
C MET A 1 21.22 15.15 -14.46
N ASP A 2 21.95 14.04 -14.24
CA ASP A 2 21.37 12.88 -13.53
C ASP A 2 21.18 13.06 -12.02
N MET A 3 22.06 13.81 -11.34
CA MET A 3 21.95 14.06 -9.90
C MET A 3 20.71 14.88 -9.52
N GLU A 4 20.39 15.94 -10.26
CA GLU A 4 19.17 16.74 -10.00
C GLU A 4 17.90 15.90 -10.14
N ALA A 5 17.84 15.04 -11.16
CA ALA A 5 16.70 14.13 -11.35
C ALA A 5 16.57 13.13 -10.20
N ILE A 6 17.68 12.56 -9.73
CA ILE A 6 17.70 11.64 -8.57
C ILE A 6 17.19 12.35 -7.31
N LEU A 7 17.66 13.58 -7.04
CA LEU A 7 17.23 14.36 -5.88
C LEU A 7 15.74 14.72 -5.96
N ALA A 8 15.26 15.16 -7.12
CA ALA A 8 13.86 15.47 -7.34
C ALA A 8 12.97 14.25 -7.12
N SER A 9 13.32 13.09 -7.71
CA SER A 9 12.59 11.84 -7.50
C SER A 9 12.64 11.35 -6.05
N SER A 10 13.77 11.53 -5.37
CA SER A 10 13.93 11.16 -3.96
C SER A 10 13.02 12.01 -3.06
N ASN A 11 13.00 13.32 -3.27
CA ASN A 11 12.13 14.23 -2.52
C ASN A 11 10.66 13.91 -2.77
N HIS A 12 10.29 13.71 -4.03
CA HIS A 12 8.93 13.34 -4.38
C HIS A 12 8.51 12.01 -3.73
N LEU A 13 9.39 11.01 -3.71
CA LEU A 13 9.13 9.76 -3.02
C LEU A 13 8.93 9.93 -1.51
N ILE A 14 9.75 10.77 -0.86
CA ILE A 14 9.60 11.07 0.57
C ILE A 14 8.26 11.76 0.86
N GLU A 15 7.83 12.68 0.01
CA GLU A 15 6.53 13.35 0.13
C GLU A 15 5.38 12.36 -0.02
N MET A 16 5.42 11.53 -1.07
CA MET A 16 4.43 10.47 -1.31
C MET A 16 4.35 9.49 -0.13
N ALA A 17 5.49 9.00 0.34
CA ALA A 17 5.57 8.09 1.48
C ALA A 17 5.06 8.76 2.76
N GLY A 18 5.32 10.06 2.98
CA GLY A 18 4.77 10.78 4.12
C GLY A 18 3.24 10.81 4.16
N GLY A 19 2.60 10.85 2.98
CA GLY A 19 1.14 10.84 2.84
C GLY A 19 0.47 9.50 3.12
N THR A 20 1.21 8.38 3.11
CA THR A 20 0.64 7.04 3.35
C THR A 20 0.65 6.61 4.81
N HIS A 21 1.07 7.50 5.72
CA HIS A 21 1.24 7.23 7.15
C HIS A 21 1.96 5.91 7.46
N PRO A 22 3.16 5.67 6.89
CA PRO A 22 3.95 4.48 7.15
C PRO A 22 4.42 4.46 8.60
N HIS A 23 4.98 3.33 9.03
CA HIS A 23 5.64 3.25 10.32
C HIS A 23 6.71 4.37 10.45
N PRO A 24 6.82 5.09 11.58
CA PRO A 24 7.76 6.21 11.72
C PRO A 24 9.21 5.85 11.34
N ASP A 25 9.64 4.65 11.71
CA ASP A 25 10.98 4.15 11.38
C ASP A 25 11.20 3.98 9.87
N ALA A 26 10.17 3.62 9.09
CA ALA A 26 10.29 3.44 7.65
C ALA A 26 10.60 4.76 6.94
N LEU A 27 9.96 5.86 7.34
CA LEU A 27 10.23 7.18 6.75
C LEU A 27 11.63 7.69 7.09
N VAL A 28 12.10 7.43 8.32
CA VAL A 28 13.47 7.75 8.74
C VAL A 28 14.48 6.95 7.92
N ARG A 29 14.29 5.64 7.80
CA ARG A 29 15.14 4.75 6.99
C ARG A 29 15.15 5.19 5.52
N LEU A 30 13.99 5.48 4.93
CA LEU A 30 13.87 5.97 3.57
C LEU A 30 14.76 7.20 3.32
N ARG A 31 14.71 8.20 4.21
CA ARG A 31 15.55 9.40 4.09
C ARG A 31 17.03 9.07 4.19
N GLN A 32 17.41 8.18 5.10
CA GLN A 32 18.80 7.76 5.29
C GLN A 32 19.34 7.04 4.05
N VAL A 33 18.60 6.08 3.51
CA VAL A 33 19.05 5.26 2.37
C VAL A 33 19.12 6.08 1.08
N LEU A 34 18.17 6.99 0.85
CA LEU A 34 18.20 7.91 -0.28
C LEU A 34 19.37 8.90 -0.17
N GLY A 35 19.64 9.43 1.04
CA GLY A 35 20.79 10.28 1.30
C GLY A 35 22.11 9.56 1.03
N ALA A 36 22.26 8.33 1.54
CA ALA A 36 23.44 7.51 1.33
C ALA A 36 23.63 7.14 -0.15
N ALA A 37 22.56 6.79 -0.86
CA ALA A 37 22.59 6.49 -2.29
C ALA A 37 23.00 7.73 -3.11
N ALA A 38 22.49 8.92 -2.78
CA ALA A 38 22.88 10.18 -3.42
C ALA A 38 24.37 10.52 -3.17
N THR A 39 24.88 10.34 -1.95
CA THR A 39 26.32 10.50 -1.67
C THR A 39 27.16 9.50 -2.47
N ARG A 40 26.70 8.25 -2.56
CA ARG A 40 27.40 7.19 -3.30
C ARG A 40 27.47 7.47 -4.80
N CYS A 41 26.51 8.20 -5.38
CA CYS A 41 26.57 8.65 -6.77
C CYS A 41 27.75 9.58 -7.06
N ILE A 42 28.30 10.29 -6.06
CA ILE A 42 29.42 11.21 -6.25
C ILE A 42 30.73 10.44 -6.44
N SER A 43 30.90 9.34 -5.71
CA SER A 43 32.15 8.56 -5.65
C SER A 43 32.11 7.25 -6.43
N SER A 44 30.95 6.83 -6.95
CA SER A 44 30.77 5.58 -7.69
C SER A 44 30.86 5.79 -9.21
N PRO A 45 31.13 4.73 -9.99
CA PRO A 45 31.12 4.83 -11.44
C PRO A 45 29.77 5.33 -11.98
N PRO A 46 29.75 6.06 -13.13
CA PRO A 46 28.54 6.67 -13.67
C PRO A 46 27.35 5.72 -13.86
N ILE A 47 27.63 4.43 -14.09
CA ILE A 47 26.60 3.39 -14.21
C ILE A 47 25.72 3.28 -12.96
N TYR A 48 26.26 3.53 -11.77
CA TYR A 48 25.50 3.47 -10.52
C TYR A 48 24.40 4.54 -10.48
N ALA A 49 24.74 5.79 -10.81
CA ALA A 49 23.78 6.88 -10.85
C ALA A 49 22.68 6.64 -11.90
N PHE A 50 23.05 6.09 -13.05
CA PHE A 50 22.09 5.71 -14.10
C PHE A 50 21.12 4.61 -13.62
N CYS A 51 21.63 3.55 -12.99
CA CYS A 51 20.81 2.48 -12.42
C CYS A 51 19.87 2.97 -11.32
N LEU A 52 20.39 3.78 -10.38
CA LEU A 52 19.60 4.35 -9.29
C LEU A 52 18.46 5.25 -9.83
N LYS A 53 18.76 6.09 -10.82
CA LYS A 53 17.76 6.95 -11.48
C LYS A 53 16.62 6.12 -12.09
N GLN A 54 16.93 5.04 -12.80
CA GLN A 54 15.91 4.17 -13.38
C GLN A 54 15.09 3.43 -12.32
N MET A 55 15.75 2.90 -11.29
CA MET A 55 15.09 2.24 -10.17
C MET A 55 14.12 3.19 -9.47
N LEU A 56 14.56 4.40 -9.12
CA LEU A 56 13.74 5.45 -8.50
C LEU A 56 12.55 5.83 -9.37
N ALA A 57 12.77 6.09 -10.67
CA ALA A 57 11.70 6.49 -11.57
C ALA A 57 10.62 5.40 -11.71
N ASN A 58 11.05 4.14 -11.81
CA ASN A 58 10.13 3.00 -11.87
C ASN A 58 9.37 2.83 -10.56
N PHE A 59 10.05 2.94 -9.42
CA PHE A 59 9.44 2.79 -8.11
C PHE A 59 8.43 3.92 -7.83
N VAL A 60 8.81 5.18 -8.05
CA VAL A 60 7.91 6.35 -7.88
C VAL A 60 6.62 6.18 -8.69
N ARG A 61 6.73 5.72 -9.95
CA ARG A 61 5.56 5.48 -10.79
C ARG A 61 4.65 4.40 -10.19
N ASN A 62 5.21 3.26 -9.80
CA ASN A 62 4.45 2.14 -9.28
C ASN A 62 3.82 2.48 -7.91
N PHE A 63 4.60 3.05 -7.00
CA PHE A 63 4.15 3.51 -5.69
C PHE A 63 3.05 4.58 -5.81
N GLY A 64 3.11 5.44 -6.83
CA GLY A 64 2.05 6.40 -7.12
C GLY A 64 0.74 5.75 -7.58
N ASN A 65 0.81 4.58 -8.22
CA ASN A 65 -0.39 3.81 -8.53
C ASN A 65 -0.98 3.21 -7.24
N ASP A 66 -0.15 2.66 -6.36
CA ASP A 66 -0.60 2.10 -5.06
C ASP A 66 -1.32 3.17 -4.22
N ILE A 67 -0.77 4.39 -4.14
CA ILE A 67 -1.40 5.53 -3.48
C ILE A 67 -2.74 5.90 -4.12
N ARG A 68 -2.82 5.89 -5.46
CA ARG A 68 -4.07 6.17 -6.15
C ARG A 68 -5.14 5.13 -5.83
N GLU A 69 -4.76 3.86 -5.72
CA GLU A 69 -5.69 2.81 -5.30
C GLU A 69 -6.17 2.99 -3.86
N LEU A 70 -5.27 3.39 -2.95
CA LEU A 70 -5.63 3.79 -1.58
C LEU A 70 -6.63 4.94 -1.55
N ASP A 71 -6.39 5.98 -2.34
CA ASP A 71 -7.27 7.15 -2.42
C ASP A 71 -8.64 6.78 -2.99
N ASN A 72 -8.67 5.96 -4.05
CA ASN A 72 -9.90 5.46 -4.64
C ASN A 72 -10.73 4.63 -3.64
N LEU A 73 -10.09 3.72 -2.91
CA LEU A 73 -10.75 2.92 -1.86
C LEU A 73 -11.25 3.80 -0.70
N THR A 74 -10.44 4.78 -0.30
CA THR A 74 -10.82 5.75 0.74
C THR A 74 -12.04 6.57 0.32
N ALA A 75 -12.05 7.07 -0.92
CA ALA A 75 -13.18 7.83 -1.46
C ALA A 75 -14.45 6.97 -1.56
N ARG A 76 -14.34 5.71 -2.03
CA ARG A 76 -15.45 4.75 -2.05
C ARG A 76 -16.00 4.51 -0.64
N LEU A 77 -15.13 4.26 0.33
CA LEU A 77 -15.52 4.05 1.72
C LEU A 77 -16.21 5.29 2.30
N GLN A 78 -15.69 6.49 2.06
CA GLN A 78 -16.31 7.74 2.49
C GLN A 78 -17.71 7.93 1.88
N ALA A 79 -17.90 7.59 0.59
CA ALA A 79 -19.20 7.68 -0.07
C ALA A 79 -20.26 6.76 0.54
N THR A 80 -19.85 5.62 1.13
CA THR A 80 -20.76 4.70 1.82
C THR A 80 -21.17 5.17 3.23
N ARG A 81 -20.38 6.04 3.85
CA ARG A 81 -20.64 6.55 5.21
C ARG A 81 -21.71 7.65 5.16
N SER A 82 -22.94 7.32 5.55
CA SER A 82 -24.01 8.31 5.72
C SER A 82 -23.68 9.32 6.84
N PRO A 83 -23.95 10.64 6.67
CA PRO A 83 -23.77 11.64 7.74
C PRO A 83 -24.75 11.47 8.92
N LYS A 84 -25.76 10.58 8.82
CA LYS A 84 -26.72 10.29 9.87
C LYS A 84 -26.74 8.78 10.21
N GLY A 85 -26.00 8.41 11.25
CA GLY A 85 -26.07 7.11 11.93
C GLY A 85 -25.18 6.02 11.31
N ARG A 86 -24.52 5.15 12.07
CA ARG A 86 -24.71 4.74 13.47
C ARG A 86 -23.35 4.53 14.14
N ARG A 87 -23.22 5.06 15.36
CA ARG A 87 -22.29 4.52 16.36
C ARG A 87 -22.88 3.22 16.90
N HIS A 88 -21.97 2.33 17.31
CA HIS A 88 -22.20 1.09 18.05
C HIS A 88 -22.53 -0.15 17.22
N ASP A 89 -21.50 -0.70 16.60
CA ASP A 89 -20.99 -2.03 16.94
C ASP A 89 -19.47 -2.02 16.71
N VAL A 90 -18.70 -2.83 17.44
CA VAL A 90 -17.25 -2.96 17.21
C VAL A 90 -17.10 -3.59 15.83
N SER A 91 -16.65 -2.79 14.86
CA SER A 91 -16.45 -3.27 13.50
C SER A 91 -15.48 -4.46 13.52
N PRO A 92 -15.74 -5.58 12.81
CA PRO A 92 -14.78 -6.67 12.66
C PRO A 92 -13.42 -6.18 12.10
N THR A 93 -13.43 -5.08 11.35
CA THR A 93 -12.22 -4.42 10.83
C THR A 93 -11.57 -3.47 11.84
N ALA A 94 -12.23 -3.13 12.95
CA ALA A 94 -11.63 -2.31 14.02
C ALA A 94 -10.40 -3.00 14.64
N GLN A 95 -10.37 -4.33 14.63
CA GLN A 95 -9.20 -5.10 15.07
C GLN A 95 -7.99 -4.96 14.14
N LEU A 96 -8.19 -4.50 12.89
CA LEU A 96 -7.11 -4.22 11.94
C LEU A 96 -6.45 -2.87 12.23
N ALA A 97 -7.14 -1.98 12.97
CA ALA A 97 -6.62 -0.65 13.25
C ALA A 97 -5.39 -0.73 14.15
N GLY A 98 -4.28 -0.15 13.69
CA GLY A 98 -3.01 -0.14 14.41
C GLY A 98 -2.18 -1.42 14.25
N LEU A 99 -2.65 -2.42 13.49
CA LEU A 99 -1.81 -3.54 13.06
C LEU A 99 -0.92 -3.11 11.89
N HIS A 100 0.28 -3.69 11.81
CA HIS A 100 1.26 -3.44 10.76
C HIS A 100 1.96 -4.74 10.35
N GLY A 101 2.51 -4.77 9.13
CA GLY A 101 3.33 -5.87 8.63
C GLY A 101 2.66 -7.25 8.78
N ASN A 102 3.41 -8.23 9.27
CA ASN A 102 2.97 -9.62 9.41
C ASN A 102 1.75 -9.82 10.31
N ASP A 103 1.56 -8.98 11.32
CA ASP A 103 0.40 -9.08 12.20
C ASP A 103 -0.87 -8.61 11.50
N LEU A 104 -0.78 -7.54 10.70
CA LEU A 104 -1.86 -7.12 9.82
C LEU A 104 -2.15 -8.17 8.75
N PHE A 105 -1.11 -8.73 8.12
CA PHE A 105 -1.27 -9.81 7.15
C PHE A 105 -2.04 -11.01 7.73
N ARG A 106 -1.63 -11.50 8.91
CA ARG A 106 -2.29 -12.63 9.57
C ARG A 106 -3.74 -12.30 9.91
N ALA A 107 -4.01 -11.09 10.39
CA ALA A 107 -5.37 -10.66 10.70
C ALA A 107 -6.26 -10.57 9.45
N LEU A 108 -5.71 -10.12 8.32
CA LEU A 108 -6.41 -10.10 7.03
C LEU A 108 -6.70 -11.52 6.53
N MET A 109 -5.72 -12.44 6.59
CA MET A 109 -5.93 -13.83 6.16
C MET A 109 -6.93 -14.60 7.04
N ALA A 110 -7.08 -14.20 8.31
CA ALA A 110 -8.08 -14.75 9.21
C ALA A 110 -9.46 -14.06 9.09
N LEU A 111 -9.54 -12.95 8.35
CA LEU A 111 -10.78 -12.20 8.20
C LEU A 111 -11.69 -12.90 7.19
N HIS A 112 -12.81 -13.43 7.68
CA HIS A 112 -13.87 -13.99 6.85
C HIS A 112 -15.11 -13.12 6.92
N LEU A 113 -15.39 -12.40 5.82
CA LEU A 113 -16.63 -11.66 5.68
C LEU A 113 -17.65 -12.49 4.88
N PRO A 114 -18.90 -12.62 5.36
CA PRO A 114 -19.95 -13.30 4.59
C PRO A 114 -20.30 -12.50 3.33
N MET A 115 -20.89 -13.14 2.32
CA MET A 115 -21.37 -12.44 1.10
C MET A 115 -22.40 -11.34 1.39
N THR A 116 -23.07 -11.41 2.53
CA THR A 116 -24.04 -10.42 3.01
C THR A 116 -23.41 -9.30 3.85
N ALA A 117 -22.07 -9.26 3.95
CA ALA A 117 -21.37 -8.24 4.70
C ALA A 117 -21.73 -6.84 4.18
N PRO A 118 -21.86 -5.85 5.07
CA PRO A 118 -22.02 -4.46 4.68
C PRO A 118 -20.87 -3.99 3.76
N VAL A 119 -21.22 -3.21 2.73
CA VAL A 119 -20.28 -2.60 1.76
C VAL A 119 -19.11 -1.93 2.48
N GLU A 120 -19.43 -1.25 3.59
CA GLU A 120 -18.50 -0.50 4.42
C GLU A 120 -17.39 -1.41 4.99
N LEU A 121 -17.74 -2.62 5.44
CA LEU A 121 -16.78 -3.57 6.02
C LEU A 121 -15.86 -4.17 4.95
N CYS A 122 -16.42 -4.52 3.79
CA CYS A 122 -15.66 -5.05 2.67
C CYS A 122 -14.62 -4.01 2.18
N LEU A 123 -15.03 -2.74 2.06
CA LEU A 123 -14.11 -1.66 1.67
C LEU A 123 -13.07 -1.35 2.75
N GLU A 124 -13.39 -1.47 4.04
CA GLU A 124 -12.40 -1.32 5.12
C GLU A 124 -11.34 -2.42 5.10
N ALA A 125 -11.73 -3.68 4.83
CA ALA A 125 -10.81 -4.80 4.67
C ALA A 125 -9.90 -4.62 3.44
N ALA A 126 -10.49 -4.26 2.29
CA ALA A 126 -9.73 -3.96 1.06
C ALA A 126 -8.75 -2.80 1.27
N LEU A 127 -9.18 -1.73 1.94
CA LEU A 127 -8.31 -0.59 2.25
C LEU A 127 -7.15 -0.97 3.17
N ALA A 128 -7.39 -1.80 4.19
CA ALA A 128 -6.33 -2.28 5.08
C ALA A 128 -5.29 -3.15 4.34
N ALA A 129 -5.74 -4.05 3.47
CA ALA A 129 -4.86 -4.87 2.63
C ALA A 129 -4.07 -4.01 1.62
N GLN A 130 -4.71 -3.03 0.96
CA GLN A 130 -4.02 -2.12 0.05
C GLN A 130 -2.96 -1.28 0.77
N ARG A 131 -3.21 -0.87 2.02
CA ARG A 131 -2.22 -0.16 2.84
C ARG A 131 -1.01 -1.03 3.12
N LEU A 132 -1.24 -2.30 3.44
CA LEU A 132 -0.16 -3.25 3.67
C LEU A 132 0.69 -3.43 2.40
N ILE A 133 0.09 -3.64 1.22
CA ILE A 133 0.81 -3.71 -0.06
C ILE A 133 1.69 -2.46 -0.25
N THR A 134 1.09 -1.28 -0.04
CA THR A 134 1.80 0.00 -0.20
C THR A 134 3.00 0.10 0.75
N HIS A 135 2.83 -0.29 2.02
CA HIS A 135 3.91 -0.28 3.00
C HIS A 135 4.99 -1.32 2.69
N ASP A 136 4.61 -2.54 2.28
CA ASP A 136 5.54 -3.61 1.93
C ASP A 136 6.38 -3.27 0.68
N HIS A 137 5.79 -2.61 -0.33
CA HIS A 137 6.55 -2.08 -1.46
C HIS A 137 7.56 -1.01 -1.05
N LEU A 138 7.17 -0.12 -0.13
CA LEU A 138 8.09 0.89 0.41
C LEU A 138 9.24 0.25 1.16
N ASP A 139 8.95 -0.71 2.03
CA ASP A 139 9.97 -1.43 2.79
C ASP A 139 10.90 -2.21 1.85
N LEU A 140 10.39 -2.90 0.83
CA LEU A 140 11.22 -3.57 -0.17
C LEU A 140 12.17 -2.58 -0.87
N PHE A 141 11.67 -1.40 -1.26
CA PHE A 141 12.50 -0.38 -1.89
C PHE A 141 13.61 0.11 -0.95
N ILE A 142 13.30 0.33 0.34
CA ILE A 142 14.28 0.69 1.35
C ILE A 142 15.36 -0.40 1.45
N HIS A 143 14.97 -1.67 1.53
CA HIS A 143 15.91 -2.80 1.64
C HIS A 143 16.79 -2.92 0.38
N LEU A 144 16.23 -2.74 -0.82
CA LEU A 144 16.99 -2.72 -2.08
C LEU A 144 18.04 -1.61 -2.11
N CYS A 145 17.76 -0.47 -1.46
CA CYS A 145 18.72 0.64 -1.33
C CYS A 145 19.79 0.35 -0.28
N GLU A 146 19.46 -0.35 0.81
CA GLU A 146 20.39 -0.73 1.89
C GLU A 146 21.38 -1.80 1.42
N ASP A 147 20.88 -2.87 0.78
CA ASP A 147 21.71 -3.95 0.29
C ASP A 147 21.13 -4.59 -0.99
N ALA A 148 21.60 -4.10 -2.14
CA ALA A 148 21.22 -4.64 -3.44
C ALA A 148 21.66 -6.11 -3.67
N ARG A 149 22.49 -6.70 -2.80
CA ARG A 149 22.89 -8.11 -2.84
C ARG A 149 22.12 -9.00 -1.86
N ALA A 150 21.34 -8.42 -0.94
CA ALA A 150 20.58 -9.18 0.07
C ALA A 150 19.24 -9.72 -0.45
N VAL A 151 18.79 -9.27 -1.63
CA VAL A 151 17.58 -9.80 -2.26
C VAL A 151 17.92 -11.11 -2.98
N ASP A 152 17.94 -12.19 -2.21
CA ASP A 152 18.00 -13.54 -2.77
C ASP A 152 16.68 -13.86 -3.51
N GLU A 153 16.79 -14.71 -4.53
CA GLU A 153 15.68 -15.12 -5.40
C GLU A 153 14.55 -15.77 -4.60
N PHE A 154 14.90 -16.55 -3.57
CA PHE A 154 13.93 -17.18 -2.67
C PHE A 154 13.10 -16.16 -1.89
N ASN A 155 13.74 -15.12 -1.34
CA ASN A 155 13.06 -14.05 -0.62
C ASN A 155 12.17 -13.22 -1.56
N SER A 156 12.58 -13.06 -2.82
CA SER A 156 11.80 -12.36 -3.85
C SER A 156 10.53 -13.14 -4.22
N MET A 157 10.62 -14.46 -4.36
CA MET A 157 9.45 -15.30 -4.68
C MET A 157 8.42 -15.29 -3.56
N VAL A 158 8.87 -15.41 -2.30
CA VAL A 158 7.99 -15.33 -1.12
C VAL A 158 7.32 -13.95 -1.03
N PHE A 159 8.09 -12.87 -1.27
CA PHE A 159 7.53 -11.53 -1.30
C PHE A 159 6.46 -11.37 -2.39
N MET A 160 6.73 -11.85 -3.61
CA MET A 160 5.77 -11.76 -4.71
C MET A 160 4.51 -12.59 -4.47
N ASP A 161 4.63 -13.76 -3.83
CA ASP A 161 3.47 -14.58 -3.44
C ASP A 161 2.63 -13.88 -2.36
N HIS A 162 3.29 -13.26 -1.39
CA HIS A 162 2.66 -12.42 -0.36
C HIS A 162 1.88 -11.25 -0.98
N ILE A 163 2.48 -10.49 -1.89
CA ILE A 163 1.80 -9.39 -2.59
C ILE A 163 0.62 -9.89 -3.41
N LYS A 164 0.79 -10.95 -4.22
CA LYS A 164 -0.32 -11.54 -5.00
C LYS A 164 -1.48 -12.01 -4.13
N THR A 165 -1.18 -12.55 -2.95
CA THR A 165 -2.20 -12.96 -1.99
C THR A 165 -3.00 -11.76 -1.49
N LEU A 166 -2.32 -10.65 -1.19
CA LEU A 166 -2.98 -9.41 -0.79
C LEU A 166 -3.77 -8.77 -1.95
N GLU A 167 -3.23 -8.71 -3.16
CA GLU A 167 -3.93 -8.18 -4.35
C GLU A 167 -5.22 -8.94 -4.60
N LYS A 168 -5.16 -10.28 -4.54
CA LYS A 168 -6.35 -11.14 -4.65
C LYS A 168 -7.36 -10.83 -3.54
N PHE A 169 -6.90 -10.70 -2.30
CA PHE A 169 -7.75 -10.34 -1.17
C PHE A 169 -8.44 -8.99 -1.38
N VAL A 170 -7.71 -7.97 -1.84
CA VAL A 170 -8.25 -6.64 -2.15
C VAL A 170 -9.36 -6.76 -3.20
N GLN A 171 -9.10 -7.45 -4.31
CA GLN A 171 -10.07 -7.58 -5.39
C GLN A 171 -11.33 -8.34 -4.96
N GLU A 172 -11.19 -9.45 -4.23
CA GLU A 172 -12.33 -10.20 -3.71
C GLU A 172 -13.23 -9.34 -2.81
N HIS A 173 -12.63 -8.50 -1.97
CA HIS A 173 -13.38 -7.61 -1.09
C HIS A 173 -14.01 -6.42 -1.82
N ILE A 174 -13.39 -5.94 -2.91
CA ILE A 174 -14.01 -4.99 -3.83
C ILE A 174 -15.24 -5.60 -4.49
N ASP A 175 -15.13 -6.82 -5.02
CA ASP A 175 -16.22 -7.51 -5.72
C ASP A 175 -17.40 -7.77 -4.77
N LEU A 176 -17.11 -8.15 -3.52
CA LEU A 176 -18.11 -8.30 -2.46
C LEU A 176 -18.82 -6.96 -2.15
N ALA A 177 -18.07 -5.85 -2.08
CA ALA A 177 -18.64 -4.53 -1.86
C ALA A 177 -19.61 -4.13 -2.99
N ASP A 178 -19.23 -4.38 -4.24
CA ASP A 178 -20.03 -4.02 -5.42
C ASP A 178 -21.29 -4.90 -5.56
N ALA A 179 -21.17 -6.20 -5.23
CA ALA A 179 -22.32 -7.10 -5.16
C ALA A 179 -23.34 -6.65 -4.10
N ALA A 180 -22.86 -6.30 -2.90
CA ALA A 180 -23.71 -5.81 -1.81
C ALA A 180 -24.40 -4.47 -2.15
N ALA A 181 -23.70 -3.57 -2.84
CA ALA A 181 -24.28 -2.30 -3.32
C ALA A 181 -25.41 -2.53 -4.34
N THR A 182 -25.21 -3.44 -5.29
CA THR A 182 -26.19 -3.78 -6.33
C THR A 182 -27.46 -4.42 -5.75
N SER A 183 -27.31 -5.29 -4.75
CA SER A 183 -28.45 -5.90 -4.04
C SER A 183 -29.31 -4.85 -3.30
N ARG A 184 -28.68 -3.84 -2.67
CA ARG A 184 -29.42 -2.73 -2.03
C ARG A 184 -30.20 -1.87 -3.03
N ALA A 185 -29.65 -1.62 -4.21
CA ALA A 185 -30.29 -0.82 -5.25
C ALA A 185 -31.56 -1.50 -5.79
N THR A 186 -31.45 -2.77 -6.18
CA THR A 186 -32.59 -3.57 -6.69
C THR A 186 -33.72 -3.71 -5.68
N THR A 187 -33.40 -3.82 -4.39
CA THR A 187 -34.41 -3.88 -3.32
C THR A 187 -35.14 -2.55 -3.11
N ARG A 188 -34.49 -1.40 -3.41
CA ARG A 188 -35.12 -0.06 -3.32
C ARG A 188 -36.02 0.24 -4.51
N GLU A 189 -35.73 -0.28 -5.70
CA GLU A 189 -36.55 -0.07 -6.90
C GLU A 189 -37.82 -0.94 -6.90
N ALA A 190 -37.83 -2.05 -6.17
CA ALA A 190 -38.98 -2.95 -6.04
C ALA A 190 -40.01 -2.52 -4.96
N LYS A 191 -39.83 -1.35 -4.33
CA LYS A 191 -40.65 -0.84 -3.22
C LYS A 191 -41.27 0.49 -3.57
#